data_AF-A0A534LX36-F1
#
_entry.id   AF-A0A534LX36-F1
#
_cell.length_a   1.000
_cell.length_b   1.000
_cell.length_c   1.000
_cell.angle_alpha   90.00
_cell.angle_beta   90.00
_cell.angle_gamma   90.00
#
_symmetry.space_group_name_H-M   'P 1'
#
loop_
_entity.id
_entity.type
_entity.pdbx_description
1 polymer ?
#
loop_
_entity_poly.entity_id
_entity_poly.type
_entity_poly.pdbx_seq_one_letter_code
_entity_poly.pdbx_strand_id
1 'polypeptide(L)'
;MSEEIVSELMRAHVYRLASTGQRVDGRVLDEPRKVAIQRSFVKTAEGSARAKLGNTDILVGIKMSVGEPYPDTPNTGVLSTSVELIPMASPTFEAGPPRPDAIELARVVDRGIRESKMVNMEKLCITPKEKVWIMFIDIHVLDFDGNLFDACSYGAVAALASTVVPAKNLGLGEDFALPIEHWPVSVTTAKIKDLLVVDPSLDEERMADARITVTTDENGDIRAMQKGLSGSFSYDEVKRIIETAQRVGRAIRPVLRSS
;
A
#
# COMPACT_ATOMS: atom_id res chain seq x y z
N MET A 1 2.72 3.56 21.17
CA MET A 1 1.26 3.41 21.01
C MET A 1 0.73 2.97 22.34
N SER A 2 -0.30 3.63 22.87
CA SER A 2 -1.09 3.05 23.95
C SER A 2 -1.61 1.70 23.46
N GLU A 3 -1.28 0.61 24.15
CA GLU A 3 -1.89 -0.69 23.87
C GLU A 3 -3.36 -0.58 24.20
N GLU A 4 -4.21 -0.65 23.17
CA GLU A 4 -5.64 -0.78 23.39
C GLU A 4 -5.88 -2.19 23.95
N ILE A 5 -6.34 -2.27 25.19
CA ILE A 5 -6.60 -3.54 25.87
C ILE A 5 -7.71 -4.24 25.09
N VAL A 6 -7.34 -5.24 24.30
CA VAL A 6 -8.33 -6.09 23.63
C VAL A 6 -9.06 -6.88 24.72
N SER A 7 -10.38 -6.75 24.73
CA SER A 7 -11.25 -7.51 25.64
C SER A 7 -10.95 -9.01 25.53
N GLU A 8 -10.75 -9.68 26.67
CA GLU A 8 -10.53 -11.13 26.71
C GLU A 8 -11.67 -11.91 26.01
N LEU A 9 -12.90 -11.38 26.08
CA LEU A 9 -14.06 -11.92 25.36
C LEU A 9 -13.87 -11.87 23.85
N MET A 10 -13.37 -10.75 23.32
CA MET A 10 -13.10 -10.59 21.88
C MET A 10 -11.97 -11.52 21.43
N ARG A 11 -10.88 -11.59 22.21
CA ARG A 11 -9.78 -12.52 21.94
C ARG A 11 -10.26 -13.97 21.91
N ALA A 12 -11.04 -14.39 22.91
CA ALA A 12 -11.60 -15.74 22.98
C ALA A 12 -12.54 -16.01 21.80
N HIS A 13 -13.34 -15.02 21.39
CA HIS A 13 -14.24 -15.13 20.26
C HIS A 13 -13.49 -15.34 18.93
N VAL A 14 -12.51 -14.49 18.62
CA VAL A 14 -11.70 -14.59 17.39
C VAL A 14 -10.95 -15.91 17.35
N TYR A 15 -10.34 -16.34 18.45
CA TYR A 15 -9.64 -17.63 18.50
C TYR A 15 -10.55 -18.83 18.35
N ARG A 16 -11.78 -18.78 18.89
CA ARG A 16 -12.77 -19.84 18.70
C ARG A 16 -13.16 -19.94 17.24
N LEU A 17 -13.45 -18.82 16.58
CA LEU A 17 -13.77 -18.80 15.15
C LEU A 17 -12.59 -19.30 14.31
N ALA A 18 -11.37 -18.87 14.63
CA ALA A 18 -10.16 -19.32 13.97
C ALA A 18 -9.97 -20.84 14.06
N SER A 19 -10.26 -21.44 15.22
CA SER A 19 -10.20 -22.89 15.41
C SER A 19 -11.21 -23.68 14.56
N THR A 20 -12.30 -23.03 14.14
CA THR A 20 -13.32 -23.60 13.25
C THR A 20 -13.15 -23.17 11.78
N GLY A 21 -12.07 -22.46 11.45
CA GLY A 21 -11.82 -21.94 10.09
C GLY A 21 -12.79 -20.85 9.64
N GLN A 22 -13.39 -20.12 10.58
CA GLN A 22 -14.36 -19.06 10.33
C GLN A 22 -13.78 -17.69 10.66
N ARG A 23 -14.29 -16.66 9.98
CA ARG A 23 -13.96 -15.24 10.23
C ARG A 23 -15.09 -14.55 10.98
N VAL A 24 -14.77 -13.44 11.64
CA VAL A 24 -15.74 -12.64 12.40
C VAL A 24 -16.85 -12.10 11.50
N ASP A 25 -16.49 -11.68 10.28
CA ASP A 25 -17.40 -11.11 9.29
C ASP A 25 -17.97 -12.13 8.30
N GLY A 26 -17.65 -13.42 8.47
CA GLY A 26 -18.14 -14.52 7.64
C GLY A 26 -17.51 -14.64 6.25
N ARG A 27 -16.52 -13.81 5.89
CA ARG A 27 -15.78 -13.94 4.64
C ARG A 27 -15.01 -15.27 4.55
N VAL A 28 -14.72 -15.69 3.34
CA VAL A 28 -13.76 -16.78 3.11
C VAL A 28 -12.34 -16.30 3.50
N LEU A 29 -11.46 -17.24 3.84
CA LEU A 29 -10.11 -16.95 4.35
C LEU A 29 -9.26 -16.14 3.38
N ASP A 30 -9.48 -16.31 2.08
CA ASP A 30 -8.74 -15.68 0.99
C ASP A 30 -9.53 -14.55 0.29
N GLU A 31 -10.66 -14.15 0.87
CA GLU A 31 -11.55 -13.14 0.30
C GLU A 31 -11.23 -11.74 0.87
N PRO A 32 -10.74 -10.81 0.03
CA PRO A 32 -10.56 -9.43 0.45
C PRO A 32 -11.89 -8.68 0.58
N ARG A 33 -11.94 -7.65 1.43
CA ARG A 33 -13.07 -6.71 1.49
C ARG A 33 -13.21 -5.98 0.16
N LYS A 34 -14.39 -5.39 -0.03
CA LYS A 34 -14.68 -4.57 -1.21
C LYS A 34 -13.66 -3.44 -1.33
N VAL A 35 -12.98 -3.40 -2.47
CA VAL A 35 -12.10 -2.30 -2.87
C VAL A 35 -12.93 -1.27 -3.64
N ALA A 36 -12.85 0.00 -3.23
CA ALA A 36 -13.42 1.12 -3.96
C ALA A 36 -12.35 2.19 -4.13
N ILE A 37 -12.15 2.66 -5.36
CA ILE A 37 -11.13 3.64 -5.70
C ILE A 37 -11.80 4.78 -6.45
N GLN A 38 -11.40 5.99 -6.10
CA GLN A 38 -11.78 7.21 -6.81
C GLN A 38 -10.51 7.98 -7.15
N ARG A 39 -10.09 7.92 -8.41
CA ARG A 39 -8.96 8.71 -8.93
C ARG A 39 -9.30 10.19 -9.05
N SER A 40 -8.26 11.02 -9.11
CA SER A 40 -8.35 12.48 -9.26
C SER A 40 -9.25 13.14 -8.20
N PHE A 41 -9.22 12.62 -6.97
CA PHE A 41 -10.03 13.11 -5.84
C PHE A 41 -9.64 14.54 -5.43
N VAL A 42 -8.33 14.82 -5.38
CA VAL A 42 -7.76 16.13 -5.06
C VAL A 42 -7.31 16.79 -6.36
N LYS A 43 -8.00 17.85 -6.77
CA LYS A 43 -7.76 18.55 -8.04
C LYS A 43 -6.48 19.39 -8.08
N THR A 44 -5.94 19.75 -6.91
CA THR A 44 -4.73 20.57 -6.77
C THR A 44 -3.44 19.75 -6.73
N ALA A 45 -3.56 18.43 -6.61
CA ALA A 45 -2.45 17.50 -6.72
C ALA A 45 -2.27 17.09 -8.19
N GLU A 46 -1.02 16.83 -8.60
CA GLU A 46 -0.72 16.36 -9.96
C GLU A 46 -1.33 14.97 -10.23
N GLY A 47 -1.45 14.16 -9.18
CA GLY A 47 -2.23 12.91 -9.17
C GLY A 47 -2.83 12.69 -7.79
N SER A 48 -3.94 11.98 -7.71
CA SER A 48 -4.54 11.66 -6.42
C SER A 48 -5.51 10.49 -6.51
N ALA A 49 -5.71 9.79 -5.41
CA ALA A 49 -6.76 8.79 -5.30
C ALA A 49 -7.25 8.68 -3.86
N ARG A 50 -8.55 8.53 -3.68
CA ARG A 50 -9.14 8.02 -2.45
C ARG A 50 -9.38 6.52 -2.62
N ALA A 51 -8.87 5.71 -1.70
CA ALA A 51 -9.05 4.26 -1.73
C ALA A 51 -9.72 3.80 -0.44
N LYS A 52 -10.68 2.89 -0.61
CA LYS A 52 -11.36 2.21 0.49
C LYS A 52 -11.20 0.71 0.37
N LEU A 53 -10.85 0.07 1.47
CA LEU A 53 -10.78 -1.40 1.62
C LEU A 53 -11.69 -1.79 2.78
N GLY A 54 -12.95 -2.11 2.46
CA GLY A 54 -14.00 -2.13 3.49
C GLY A 54 -14.21 -0.74 4.09
N ASN A 55 -14.04 -0.61 5.42
CA ASN A 55 -14.15 0.69 6.09
C ASN A 55 -12.81 1.43 6.18
N THR A 56 -11.67 0.75 5.98
CA THR A 56 -10.37 1.41 5.90
C THR A 56 -10.37 2.41 4.75
N ASP A 57 -10.08 3.67 5.04
CA ASP A 57 -10.22 4.80 4.11
C ASP A 57 -8.94 5.62 4.12
N ILE A 58 -8.34 5.80 2.95
CA ILE A 58 -7.09 6.53 2.78
C ILE A 58 -7.17 7.48 1.59
N LEU A 59 -6.41 8.58 1.69
CA LEU A 59 -6.24 9.57 0.63
C LEU A 59 -4.78 9.65 0.24
N VAL A 60 -4.49 9.50 -1.06
CA VAL A 60 -3.14 9.67 -1.61
C VAL A 60 -3.10 10.90 -2.50
N GLY A 61 -2.09 11.73 -2.29
CA GLY A 61 -1.73 12.83 -3.17
C GLY A 61 -0.35 12.60 -3.76
N ILE A 62 -0.20 12.92 -5.05
CA ILE A 62 1.08 12.96 -5.74
C ILE A 62 1.41 14.42 -5.99
N LYS A 63 2.57 14.85 -5.48
CA LYS A 63 3.17 16.13 -5.84
C LYS A 63 4.44 15.91 -6.65
N MET A 64 4.65 16.76 -7.64
CA MET A 64 5.86 16.73 -8.45
C MET A 64 6.61 18.06 -8.38
N SER A 65 7.93 17.99 -8.27
CA SER A 65 8.83 19.14 -8.36
C SER A 65 10.05 18.80 -9.22
N VAL A 66 10.86 19.80 -9.52
CA VAL A 66 12.15 19.62 -10.20
C VAL A 66 13.25 19.79 -9.17
N GLY A 67 14.25 18.91 -9.21
CA GLY A 67 15.43 19.02 -8.37
C GLY A 67 16.59 18.22 -8.91
N GLU A 68 17.64 18.10 -8.10
CA GLU A 68 18.85 17.37 -8.44
C GLU A 68 18.63 15.86 -8.29
N PRO A 69 19.15 15.04 -9.23
CA PRO A 69 19.14 13.59 -9.07
C PRO A 69 20.12 13.16 -7.97
N TYR A 70 19.97 11.92 -7.48
CA TYR A 70 21.00 11.34 -6.64
C TYR A 70 22.31 11.12 -7.41
N PRO A 71 23.49 11.31 -6.77
CA PRO A 71 24.78 11.18 -7.43
C PRO A 71 25.05 9.82 -8.08
N ASP A 72 24.50 8.74 -7.50
CA ASP A 72 24.61 7.36 -7.97
C ASP A 72 23.63 7.03 -9.11
N THR A 73 22.50 7.75 -9.22
CA THR A 73 21.51 7.58 -10.29
C THR A 73 21.22 8.90 -11.01
N PRO A 74 22.19 9.47 -11.75
CA PRO A 74 22.12 10.83 -12.28
C PRO A 74 21.10 11.06 -13.41
N ASN A 75 20.53 9.99 -13.97
CA ASN A 75 19.67 10.02 -15.15
C ASN A 75 18.26 9.50 -14.86
N THR A 76 17.86 9.43 -13.60
CA THR A 76 16.56 8.92 -13.19
C THR A 76 15.86 9.90 -12.26
N GLY A 77 14.54 10.00 -12.40
CA GLY A 77 13.69 10.70 -11.44
C GLY A 77 13.82 10.12 -10.04
N VAL A 78 13.35 10.91 -9.07
CA VAL A 78 13.38 10.55 -7.65
C VAL A 78 11.96 10.24 -7.18
N LEU A 79 11.83 9.22 -6.33
CA LEU A 79 10.59 8.83 -5.68
C LEU A 79 10.78 8.87 -4.18
N SER A 80 9.89 9.58 -3.49
CA SER A 80 9.77 9.61 -2.04
C SER A 80 8.34 9.24 -1.65
N THR A 81 8.20 8.32 -0.68
CA THR A 81 6.89 7.88 -0.18
C THR A 81 6.78 8.19 1.30
N SER A 82 5.68 8.82 1.71
CA SER A 82 5.38 9.17 3.10
C SER A 82 3.98 8.66 3.47
N VAL A 83 3.82 8.22 4.71
CA VAL A 83 2.52 7.84 5.28
C VAL A 83 2.31 8.60 6.57
N GLU A 84 1.18 9.29 6.69
CA GLU A 84 0.74 9.96 7.89
C GLU A 84 -0.39 9.19 8.58
N LEU A 85 -0.11 8.76 9.81
CA LEU A 85 -1.08 8.14 10.72
C LEU A 85 -1.61 9.22 11.67
N ILE A 86 -2.62 9.96 11.21
CA ILE A 86 -3.18 11.09 11.97
C ILE A 86 -4.20 10.60 13.04
N PRO A 87 -4.31 11.27 14.21
CA PRO A 87 -5.21 10.86 15.29
C PRO A 87 -6.69 10.73 14.92
N MET A 88 -7.13 11.39 13.84
CA MET A 88 -8.50 11.27 13.34
C MET A 88 -8.83 9.84 12.88
N ALA A 89 -7.85 9.11 12.33
CA ALA A 89 -8.09 7.80 11.74
C ALA A 89 -8.16 6.66 12.77
N SER A 90 -7.60 6.84 13.96
CA SER A 90 -7.62 5.85 15.02
C SER A 90 -7.33 6.50 16.37
N PRO A 91 -8.01 6.09 17.46
CA PRO A 91 -7.70 6.56 18.81
C PRO A 91 -6.28 6.20 19.28
N THR A 92 -5.61 5.24 18.63
CA THR A 92 -4.24 4.82 18.96
C THR A 92 -3.15 5.62 18.21
N PHE A 93 -3.55 6.47 17.27
CA PHE A 93 -2.63 7.32 16.53
C PHE A 93 -2.37 8.62 17.29
N GLU A 94 -1.10 9.00 17.38
CA GLU A 94 -0.67 10.23 18.05
C GLU A 94 -0.05 11.17 17.02
N ALA A 95 -0.24 12.47 17.21
CA ALA A 95 0.39 13.49 16.38
C ALA A 95 1.91 13.53 16.63
N GLY A 96 2.67 13.82 15.58
CA GLY A 96 4.12 13.97 15.65
C GLY A 96 4.81 13.38 14.42
N PRO A 97 6.15 13.30 14.45
CA PRO A 97 6.91 12.67 13.38
C PRO A 97 6.49 11.22 13.12
N PRO A 98 6.72 10.68 11.90
CA PRO A 98 6.39 9.30 11.57
C PRO A 98 7.01 8.31 12.56
N ARG A 99 6.14 7.51 13.19
CA ARG A 99 6.52 6.39 14.08
C ARG A 99 6.92 5.16 13.25
N PRO A 100 7.55 4.12 13.85
CA PRO A 100 8.01 2.94 13.11
C PRO A 100 6.97 2.30 12.18
N ASP A 101 5.71 2.23 12.60
CA ASP A 101 4.63 1.63 11.80
C ASP A 101 4.34 2.44 10.52
N ALA A 102 4.31 3.77 10.63
CA ALA A 102 4.14 4.67 9.48
C ALA A 102 5.33 4.57 8.52
N ILE A 103 6.55 4.50 9.07
CA ILE A 103 7.78 4.32 8.29
C ILE A 103 7.76 2.97 7.56
N GLU A 104 7.35 1.89 8.22
CA GLU A 104 7.26 0.57 7.61
C GLU A 104 6.22 0.56 6.47
N LEU A 105 5.02 1.12 6.71
CA LEU A 105 3.97 1.25 5.70
C LEU A 105 4.49 1.96 4.45
N ALA A 106 5.11 3.14 4.63
CA ALA A 106 5.67 3.92 3.55
C ALA A 106 6.74 3.13 2.77
N ARG A 107 7.64 2.43 3.47
CA ARG A 107 8.71 1.63 2.84
C ARG A 107 8.21 0.36 2.17
N VAL A 108 7.12 -0.25 2.62
CA VAL A 108 6.50 -1.39 1.94
C VAL A 108 5.85 -0.93 0.63
N VAL A 109 5.12 0.17 0.66
CA VAL A 109 4.50 0.76 -0.54
C VAL A 109 5.57 1.20 -1.54
N ASP A 110 6.60 1.92 -1.08
CA ASP A 110 7.73 2.35 -1.91
C ASP A 110 8.40 1.16 -2.61
N ARG A 111 8.74 0.09 -1.87
CA ARG A 111 9.35 -1.13 -2.45
C ARG A 111 8.44 -1.76 -3.51
N GLY A 112 7.14 -1.85 -3.25
CA GLY A 112 6.19 -2.39 -4.22
C GLY A 112 6.20 -1.63 -5.54
N ILE A 113 6.24 -0.29 -5.48
CA ILE A 113 6.24 0.60 -6.65
C ILE A 113 7.61 0.60 -7.35
N ARG A 114 8.69 0.67 -6.57
CA ARG A 114 10.07 0.74 -7.06
C ARG A 114 10.53 -0.56 -7.70
N GLU A 115 10.36 -1.69 -7.03
CA GLU A 115 10.86 -3.00 -7.51
C GLU A 115 10.01 -3.58 -8.65
N SER A 116 8.75 -3.16 -8.74
CA SER A 116 7.92 -3.46 -9.93
C SER A 116 8.29 -2.59 -11.13
N LYS A 117 9.07 -1.52 -10.94
CA LYS A 117 9.33 -0.51 -11.97
C LYS A 117 8.04 0.07 -12.55
N MET A 118 7.03 0.26 -11.69
CA MET A 118 5.72 0.79 -12.12
C MET A 118 5.85 2.06 -12.96
N VAL A 119 6.73 2.98 -12.54
CA VAL A 119 7.01 4.21 -13.27
C VAL A 119 8.37 4.10 -13.95
N ASN A 120 8.43 4.46 -15.23
CA ASN A 120 9.70 4.60 -15.92
C ASN A 120 10.43 5.88 -15.46
N MET A 121 11.35 5.70 -14.51
CA MET A 121 12.09 6.81 -13.89
C MET A 121 13.09 7.48 -14.83
N GLU A 122 13.56 6.80 -15.89
CA GLU A 122 14.48 7.39 -16.87
C GLU A 122 13.79 8.46 -17.72
N LYS A 123 12.51 8.24 -18.06
CA LYS A 123 11.65 9.23 -18.74
C LYS A 123 11.34 10.47 -17.89
N LEU A 124 11.71 10.44 -16.61
CA LEU A 124 11.59 11.57 -15.69
C LEU A 124 12.88 12.39 -15.56
N CYS A 125 13.92 12.07 -16.33
CA CYS A 125 15.10 12.91 -16.45
C CYS A 125 14.85 14.10 -17.38
N ILE A 126 15.18 15.31 -16.93
CA ILE A 126 15.06 16.54 -17.74
C ILE A 126 16.42 16.86 -18.35
N THR A 127 17.43 17.06 -17.50
CA THR A 127 18.83 17.27 -17.86
C THR A 127 19.69 16.31 -17.05
N PRO A 128 20.39 15.35 -17.71
CA PRO A 128 21.28 14.41 -17.03
C PRO A 128 22.21 15.09 -16.02
N LYS A 129 22.30 14.55 -14.80
CA LYS A 129 23.14 15.04 -13.69
C LYS A 129 22.76 16.40 -13.09
N GLU A 130 21.75 17.09 -13.63
CA GLU A 130 21.40 18.45 -13.19
C GLU A 130 19.94 18.53 -12.72
N LYS A 131 18.99 18.07 -13.54
CA LYS A 131 17.55 18.25 -13.30
C LYS A 131 16.77 17.00 -13.61
N VAL A 132 16.02 16.52 -12.64
CA VAL A 132 15.07 15.42 -12.78
C VAL A 132 13.76 15.77 -12.09
N TRP A 133 12.69 15.09 -12.45
CA TRP A 133 11.45 15.15 -11.69
C TRP A 133 11.60 14.38 -10.38
N ILE A 134 11.14 15.00 -9.30
CA ILE A 134 11.00 14.42 -7.98
C ILE A 134 9.51 14.24 -7.71
N MET A 135 9.13 13.02 -7.37
CA MET A 135 7.76 12.63 -7.10
C MET A 135 7.60 12.27 -5.63
N PHE A 136 6.65 12.94 -4.99
CA PHE A 136 6.26 12.73 -3.61
C PHE A 136 4.91 12.01 -3.58
N ILE A 137 4.89 10.80 -3.03
CA ILE A 137 3.67 10.05 -2.72
C ILE A 137 3.36 10.30 -1.26
N ASP A 138 2.35 11.11 -0.99
CA ASP A 138 1.90 11.42 0.37
C ASP A 138 0.58 10.72 0.67
N ILE A 139 0.59 9.80 1.62
CA ILE A 139 -0.55 8.96 1.98
C ILE A 139 -1.08 9.40 3.34
N HIS A 140 -2.34 9.81 3.38
CA HIS A 140 -3.04 10.21 4.60
C HIS A 140 -4.10 9.15 4.93
N VAL A 141 -3.98 8.55 6.12
CA VAL A 141 -5.00 7.62 6.61
C VAL A 141 -6.16 8.42 7.18
N LEU A 142 -7.38 8.14 6.72
CA LEU A 142 -8.61 8.82 7.15
C LEU A 142 -9.42 7.98 8.14
N ASP A 143 -9.46 6.66 7.94
CA ASP A 143 -10.15 5.70 8.80
C ASP A 143 -9.36 4.38 8.82
N PHE A 144 -9.07 3.84 10.01
CA PHE A 144 -8.27 2.63 10.18
C PHE A 144 -9.13 1.46 10.70
N ASP A 145 -9.55 0.59 9.78
CA ASP A 145 -10.28 -0.65 10.08
C ASP A 145 -9.48 -1.90 9.65
N GLY A 146 -8.15 -1.84 9.73
CA GLY A 146 -7.24 -2.94 9.37
C GLY A 146 -6.77 -2.92 7.91
N ASN A 147 -5.64 -3.57 7.67
CA ASN A 147 -4.93 -3.74 6.41
C ASN A 147 -4.57 -2.43 5.68
N LEU A 148 -3.85 -1.55 6.40
CA LEU A 148 -3.30 -0.34 5.79
C LEU A 148 -2.24 -0.63 4.72
N PHE A 149 -1.55 -1.77 4.77
CA PHE A 149 -0.54 -2.12 3.76
C PHE A 149 -1.15 -2.18 2.36
N ASP A 150 -2.25 -2.91 2.21
CA ASP A 150 -2.91 -3.05 0.91
C ASP A 150 -3.68 -1.79 0.54
N ALA A 151 -4.40 -1.17 1.47
CA ALA A 151 -5.13 0.08 1.19
C ALA A 151 -4.19 1.20 0.70
N CYS A 152 -3.05 1.41 1.37
CA CYS A 152 -2.05 2.39 0.97
C CYS A 152 -1.40 2.04 -0.37
N SER A 153 -1.09 0.75 -0.62
CA SER A 153 -0.55 0.31 -1.90
C SER A 153 -1.53 0.57 -3.05
N TYR A 154 -2.80 0.21 -2.88
CA TYR A 154 -3.83 0.41 -3.91
C TYR A 154 -4.07 1.88 -4.20
N GLY A 155 -4.15 2.72 -3.17
CA GLY A 155 -4.28 4.17 -3.34
C GLY A 155 -3.08 4.79 -4.04
N ALA A 156 -1.85 4.39 -3.69
CA ALA A 156 -0.65 4.91 -4.34
C ALA A 156 -0.58 4.52 -5.81
N VAL A 157 -0.85 3.26 -6.16
CA VAL A 157 -0.92 2.78 -7.54
C VAL A 157 -2.00 3.54 -8.33
N ALA A 158 -3.19 3.72 -7.75
CA ALA A 158 -4.27 4.45 -8.40
C ALA A 158 -3.95 5.95 -8.58
N ALA A 159 -3.33 6.58 -7.60
CA ALA A 159 -2.95 7.99 -7.66
C ALA A 159 -1.89 8.22 -8.74
N LEU A 160 -0.84 7.38 -8.78
CA LEU A 160 0.20 7.41 -9.81
C LEU A 160 -0.36 7.23 -11.22
N ALA A 161 -1.34 6.33 -11.39
CA ALA A 161 -2.00 6.13 -12.68
C ALA A 161 -2.81 7.34 -13.16
N SER A 162 -3.21 8.23 -12.25
CA SER A 162 -3.91 9.48 -12.56
C SER A 162 -2.99 10.71 -12.64
N THR A 163 -1.69 10.53 -12.43
CA THR A 163 -0.75 11.65 -12.33
C THR A 163 -0.45 12.27 -13.69
N VAL A 164 -0.55 13.60 -13.74
CA VAL A 164 -0.12 14.43 -14.87
C VAL A 164 1.11 15.24 -14.44
N VAL A 165 2.21 15.08 -15.16
CA VAL A 165 3.45 15.82 -14.92
C VAL A 165 3.29 17.28 -15.38
N PRO A 166 3.51 18.28 -14.50
CA PRO A 166 3.17 19.68 -14.74
C PRO A 166 4.29 20.44 -15.47
N ALA A 167 4.74 19.92 -16.62
CA ALA A 167 5.85 20.48 -17.39
C ALA A 167 5.57 21.90 -17.91
N LYS A 168 4.30 22.20 -18.25
CA LYS A 168 3.88 23.47 -18.84
C LYS A 168 4.08 24.65 -17.91
N ASN A 169 3.64 24.49 -16.66
CA ASN A 169 3.75 25.54 -15.65
C ASN A 169 5.21 25.87 -15.29
N LEU A 170 6.13 24.94 -15.55
CA LEU A 170 7.56 25.10 -15.31
C LEU A 170 8.36 25.48 -16.59
N GLY A 171 7.69 25.66 -17.73
CA GLY A 171 8.35 25.98 -19.00
C GLY A 171 9.20 24.83 -19.57
N LEU A 172 8.89 23.58 -19.20
CA LEU A 172 9.64 22.37 -19.57
C LEU A 172 8.99 21.56 -20.70
N GLY A 173 7.92 22.06 -21.31
CA GLY A 173 7.17 21.38 -22.37
C GLY A 173 5.67 21.41 -22.11
N GLU A 174 4.91 20.56 -22.80
CA GLU A 174 3.49 20.33 -22.48
C GLU A 174 3.36 19.31 -21.34
N ASP A 175 2.29 19.43 -20.56
CA ASP A 175 1.96 18.47 -19.53
C ASP A 175 1.73 17.08 -20.13
N PHE A 176 2.18 16.04 -19.44
CA PHE A 176 2.11 14.66 -19.93
C PHE A 176 1.74 13.67 -18.83
N ALA A 177 1.10 12.56 -19.20
CA ALA A 177 0.76 11.51 -18.25
C ALA A 177 2.03 10.82 -17.73
N LEU A 178 2.04 10.46 -16.45
CA LEU A 178 3.15 9.73 -15.85
C LEU A 178 3.39 8.39 -16.60
N PRO A 179 4.65 8.05 -16.96
CA PRO A 179 4.94 6.87 -17.77
C PRO A 179 4.82 5.58 -16.96
N ILE A 180 3.59 5.10 -16.78
CA ILE A 180 3.27 3.84 -16.11
C ILE A 180 3.54 2.64 -17.05
N GLU A 181 4.33 1.67 -16.59
CA GLU A 181 4.68 0.46 -17.32
C GLU A 181 4.14 -0.81 -16.66
N HIS A 182 4.12 -0.87 -15.31
CA HIS A 182 3.70 -2.05 -14.54
C HIS A 182 2.62 -1.73 -13.50
N TRP A 183 1.91 -2.77 -13.04
CA TRP A 183 0.78 -2.61 -12.11
C TRP A 183 0.93 -3.51 -10.88
N PRO A 184 1.78 -3.13 -9.92
CA PRO A 184 1.98 -3.89 -8.69
C PRO A 184 0.71 -3.93 -7.85
N VAL A 185 0.47 -5.06 -7.20
CA VAL A 185 -0.63 -5.25 -6.23
C VAL A 185 -0.06 -5.97 -5.02
N SER A 186 -0.13 -5.35 -3.85
CA SER A 186 0.18 -6.04 -2.58
C SER A 186 -1.02 -6.83 -2.10
N VAL A 187 -0.76 -8.00 -1.49
CA VAL A 187 -1.76 -8.77 -0.76
C VAL A 187 -1.17 -9.12 0.58
N THR A 188 -1.85 -8.71 1.65
CA THR A 188 -1.44 -8.93 3.04
C THR A 188 -2.23 -10.09 3.64
N THR A 189 -1.49 -11.05 4.20
CA THR A 189 -2.04 -12.20 4.91
C THR A 189 -1.59 -12.15 6.37
N ALA A 190 -2.53 -12.28 7.30
CA ALA A 190 -2.26 -12.45 8.72
C ALA A 190 -2.37 -13.94 9.11
N LYS A 191 -1.56 -14.33 10.09
CA LYS A 191 -1.60 -15.63 10.75
C LYS A 191 -2.17 -15.45 12.14
N ILE A 192 -3.27 -16.13 12.42
CA ILE A 192 -3.92 -16.18 13.73
C ILE A 192 -3.93 -17.64 14.16
N LYS A 193 -3.01 -18.02 15.05
CA LYS A 193 -2.69 -19.42 15.34
C LYS A 193 -2.32 -20.18 14.05
N ASP A 194 -3.10 -21.18 13.66
CA ASP A 194 -2.87 -21.99 12.45
C ASP A 194 -3.68 -21.50 11.25
N LEU A 195 -4.46 -20.42 11.40
CA LEU A 195 -5.30 -19.87 10.35
C LEU A 195 -4.59 -18.74 9.60
N LEU A 196 -4.59 -18.83 8.27
CA LEU A 196 -4.10 -17.77 7.38
C LEU A 196 -5.30 -17.02 6.80
N VAL A 197 -5.34 -15.70 7.01
CA VAL A 197 -6.43 -14.83 6.54
C VAL A 197 -5.89 -13.68 5.68
N VAL A 198 -6.41 -13.55 4.47
CA VAL A 198 -6.14 -12.43 3.56
C VAL A 198 -6.99 -11.24 3.98
N ASP A 199 -6.38 -10.06 3.93
CA ASP A 199 -7.02 -8.80 4.27
C ASP A 199 -7.68 -8.83 5.65
N PRO A 200 -6.84 -8.90 6.72
CA PRO A 200 -7.33 -8.93 8.08
C PRO A 200 -8.09 -7.63 8.42
N SER A 201 -9.22 -7.76 9.10
CA SER A 201 -9.87 -6.62 9.77
C SER A 201 -9.03 -6.13 10.94
N LEU A 202 -9.36 -4.97 11.51
CA LEU A 202 -8.66 -4.44 12.68
C LEU A 202 -8.59 -5.43 13.85
N ASP A 203 -9.70 -6.12 14.12
CA ASP A 203 -9.77 -7.13 15.18
C ASP A 203 -8.90 -8.35 14.87
N GLU A 204 -8.87 -8.80 13.61
CA GLU A 204 -8.02 -9.90 13.17
C GLU A 204 -6.53 -9.52 13.23
N GLU A 205 -6.17 -8.29 12.83
CA GLU A 205 -4.80 -7.78 12.89
C GLU A 205 -4.27 -7.72 14.32
N ARG A 206 -5.11 -7.28 15.27
CA ARG A 206 -4.74 -7.23 16.70
C ARG A 206 -4.45 -8.62 17.26
N MET A 207 -5.11 -9.65 16.74
CA MET A 207 -4.96 -11.03 17.18
C MET A 207 -3.90 -11.81 16.40
N ALA A 208 -3.30 -11.22 15.37
CA ALA A 208 -2.34 -11.87 14.50
C ALA A 208 -0.99 -12.10 15.20
N ASP A 209 -0.46 -13.30 15.06
CA ASP A 209 0.87 -13.65 15.55
C ASP A 209 1.94 -13.17 14.54
N ALA A 210 1.63 -13.29 13.25
CA ALA A 210 2.51 -12.91 12.16
C ALA A 210 1.70 -12.32 11.01
N ARG A 211 2.30 -11.43 10.23
CA ARG A 211 1.74 -11.00 8.94
C ARG A 211 2.78 -11.07 7.85
N ILE A 212 2.36 -11.29 6.62
CA ILE A 212 3.23 -11.17 5.46
C ILE A 212 2.49 -10.44 4.34
N THR A 213 3.13 -9.43 3.78
CA THR A 213 2.64 -8.68 2.61
C THR A 213 3.46 -9.12 1.41
N VAL A 214 2.80 -9.51 0.33
CA VAL A 214 3.43 -9.95 -0.93
C VAL A 214 2.94 -9.07 -2.06
N THR A 215 3.86 -8.38 -2.74
CA THR A 215 3.54 -7.55 -3.90
C THR A 215 3.88 -8.30 -5.18
N THR A 216 2.90 -8.38 -6.09
CA THR A 216 3.05 -9.06 -7.40
C THR A 216 2.70 -8.13 -8.56
N ASP A 217 3.40 -8.28 -9.68
CA ASP A 217 3.08 -7.58 -10.92
C ASP A 217 2.07 -8.36 -11.80
N GLU A 218 1.77 -7.83 -12.98
CA GLU A 218 0.85 -8.45 -13.96
C GLU A 218 1.28 -9.82 -14.47
N ASN A 219 2.58 -10.15 -14.44
CA ASN A 219 3.10 -11.46 -14.83
C ASN A 219 2.93 -12.48 -13.70
N GLY A 220 2.63 -12.00 -12.48
CA GLY A 220 2.61 -12.80 -11.26
C GLY A 220 3.99 -12.89 -10.60
N ASP A 221 4.98 -12.14 -11.07
CA ASP A 221 6.30 -12.10 -10.47
C ASP A 221 6.24 -11.39 -9.12
N ILE A 222 6.96 -11.93 -8.14
CA ILE A 222 7.07 -11.33 -6.81
C ILE A 222 8.03 -10.15 -6.90
N ARG A 223 7.54 -8.95 -6.55
CA ARG A 223 8.33 -7.71 -6.57
C ARG A 223 8.78 -7.27 -5.19
N ALA A 224 7.99 -7.55 -4.16
CA ALA A 224 8.36 -7.27 -2.78
C ALA A 224 7.69 -8.24 -1.82
N MET A 225 8.35 -8.53 -0.70
CA MET A 225 7.77 -9.26 0.42
C MET A 225 8.21 -8.62 1.74
N GLN A 226 7.31 -8.60 2.73
CA GLN A 226 7.59 -8.09 4.07
C GLN A 226 6.90 -8.96 5.11
N LYS A 227 7.67 -9.63 5.97
CA LYS A 227 7.14 -10.24 7.21
C LYS A 227 7.08 -9.17 8.30
N GLY A 228 5.92 -9.01 8.92
CA GLY A 228 5.72 -8.17 10.09
C GLY A 228 5.45 -8.99 11.36
N LEU A 229 5.32 -8.27 12.48
CA LEU A 229 5.05 -8.82 13.83
C LEU A 229 6.15 -9.80 14.30
N SER A 230 5.98 -10.39 15.47
CA SER A 230 6.99 -11.23 16.13
C SER A 230 6.90 -12.72 15.80
N GLY A 231 5.75 -13.21 15.33
CA GLY A 231 5.53 -14.62 15.03
C GLY A 231 6.25 -15.12 13.78
N SER A 232 6.06 -16.39 13.45
CA SER A 232 6.75 -17.06 12.34
C SER A 232 5.78 -17.79 11.40
N PHE A 233 6.28 -18.04 10.20
CA PHE A 233 5.63 -18.88 9.20
C PHE A 233 6.50 -20.10 8.91
N SER A 234 5.87 -21.24 8.69
CA SER A 234 6.53 -22.40 8.09
C SER A 234 6.77 -22.15 6.59
N TYR A 235 7.68 -22.92 6.00
CA TYR A 235 7.95 -22.84 4.57
C TYR A 235 6.70 -23.09 3.72
N ASP A 236 5.90 -24.09 4.08
CA ASP A 236 4.67 -24.44 3.38
C ASP A 236 3.60 -23.34 3.51
N GLU A 237 3.52 -22.68 4.66
CA GLU A 237 2.64 -21.52 4.83
C GLU A 237 3.06 -20.38 3.90
N VAL A 238 4.36 -20.03 3.84
CA VAL A 238 4.84 -18.97 2.95
C VAL A 238 4.52 -19.29 1.48
N LYS A 239 4.73 -20.55 1.06
CA LYS A 239 4.40 -20.98 -0.31
C LYS A 239 2.91 -20.79 -0.63
N ARG A 240 2.02 -21.23 0.26
CA ARG A 240 0.56 -21.05 0.11
C ARG A 240 0.17 -19.58 0.07
N ILE A 241 0.84 -18.73 0.86
CA ILE A 241 0.57 -17.30 0.89
C ILE A 241 0.96 -16.64 -0.43
N ILE A 242 2.12 -17.01 -1.01
CA ILE A 242 2.55 -16.51 -2.32
C ILE A 242 1.54 -16.91 -3.41
N GLU A 243 1.15 -18.17 -3.47
CA GLU A 243 0.16 -18.68 -4.44
C GLU A 243 -1.18 -17.93 -4.31
N THR A 244 -1.61 -17.70 -3.06
CA THR A 244 -2.83 -16.93 -2.75
C THR A 244 -2.70 -15.47 -3.19
N ALA A 245 -1.58 -14.82 -2.88
CA ALA A 245 -1.31 -13.43 -3.25
C ALA A 245 -1.31 -13.23 -4.77
N GLN A 246 -0.73 -14.15 -5.54
CA GLN A 246 -0.76 -14.11 -7.01
C GLN A 246 -2.19 -14.20 -7.55
N ARG A 247 -3.01 -15.09 -6.99
CA ARG A 247 -4.41 -15.27 -7.41
C ARG A 247 -5.29 -14.07 -7.03
N VAL A 248 -5.23 -13.64 -5.77
CA VAL A 248 -6.00 -12.49 -5.27
C VAL A 248 -5.56 -11.20 -5.96
N GLY A 249 -4.24 -10.99 -6.09
CA GLY A 249 -3.68 -9.83 -6.78
C GLY A 249 -4.14 -9.73 -8.24
N ARG A 250 -4.26 -10.87 -8.95
CA ARG A 250 -4.83 -10.91 -10.30
C ARG A 250 -6.28 -10.43 -10.36
N ALA A 251 -7.08 -10.71 -9.35
CA ALA A 251 -8.48 -10.26 -9.27
C ALA A 251 -8.61 -8.77 -8.93
N ILE A 252 -7.69 -8.22 -8.13
CA ILE A 252 -7.70 -6.81 -7.70
C ILE A 252 -7.14 -5.88 -8.78
N ARG A 253 -6.13 -6.32 -9.54
CA ARG A 253 -5.42 -5.49 -10.53
C ARG A 253 -6.34 -4.81 -11.57
N PRO A 254 -7.39 -5.44 -12.12
CA PRO A 254 -8.33 -4.78 -13.02
C PRO A 254 -9.04 -3.59 -12.35
N VAL A 255 -9.43 -3.71 -11.07
CA VAL A 255 -10.04 -2.62 -10.30
C VAL A 255 -9.09 -1.44 -10.22
N LEU A 256 -7.79 -1.69 -9.95
CA LEU A 256 -6.80 -0.63 -9.89
C LEU A 256 -6.60 0.06 -11.25
N ARG A 257 -6.80 -0.64 -12.38
CA ARG A 257 -6.65 -0.10 -13.74
C ARG A 257 -7.86 0.71 -14.21
N SER A 258 -9.06 0.23 -13.92
CA SER A 258 -10.32 0.77 -14.44
C SER A 258 -10.94 1.90 -13.63
N SER A 259 -10.47 2.12 -12.39
CA SER A 259 -11.03 3.11 -11.46
C SER A 259 -10.60 4.55 -11.73
#